data_AF-X6NQG2-F1
#
_entry.id   AF-X6NQG2-F1
#
_cell.length_a   1.000
_cell.length_b   1.000
_cell.length_c   1.000
_cell.angle_alpha   90.00
_cell.angle_beta   90.00
_cell.angle_gamma   90.00
#
_symmetry.space_group_name_H-M   'P 1'
#
loop_
_entity.id
_entity.type
_entity.pdbx_description
1 polymer ?
#
loop_
_entity_poly.entity_id
_entity_poly.type
_entity_poly.pdbx_seq_one_letter_code
_entity_poly.pdbx_strand_id
1 'polypeptide(L)'
;MPPFEVLVMIGSEQYTLHLTSLTLKHLKEQIIAVSKNDGQENMIVNITDWNGHDIESDQQLQNISPLNFRAHFQEKKDEETKRTKHEYKIKNGLVLIMGAIQSDLRDNLESMRQDLGILQALFELHFGYRAFNNFNARNRDMECLTLSELKNFIWRHLLGLTDNGMDYDGLIIVWCEYHHSNGSNGHTLQISSDHAMNNLKEIEMELIEDSCYFEGKPKILIHMSYKTESEEYNKNQNGNGNGNGNGVWCNQNADVFAMGVTIPLSKKSGASGKESLVISTLCQDIQSNGSKQSVQDIVRRLASSHVFDRGVETYLLPNPTHKIRLDIMAGTLDFKTHWNRDWKKSNAEAVKTVMQMLHENEQGVVVVSYNISAWQKAISKSSIAMDDNVNTNININNNNNNNNNNKIIIMIIIMAPKLFHFICH
;
A
#
# COMPACT_ATOMS: atom_id res chain seq x y z
N MET A 1 14.67 0.85 -42.61
CA MET A 1 14.05 1.60 -41.51
C MET A 1 14.89 1.37 -40.27
N PRO A 2 15.11 2.39 -39.42
CA PRO A 2 15.75 2.19 -38.12
C PRO A 2 14.91 1.22 -37.26
N PRO A 3 15.52 0.42 -36.38
CA PRO A 3 14.79 -0.45 -35.46
C PRO A 3 13.91 0.40 -34.52
N PHE A 4 12.76 -0.13 -34.12
CA PHE A 4 11.91 0.49 -33.13
C PHE A 4 12.51 0.24 -31.75
N GLU A 5 12.70 1.30 -30.97
CA GLU A 5 13.10 1.21 -29.57
C GLU A 5 11.83 1.17 -28.71
N VAL A 6 11.71 0.11 -27.91
CA VAL A 6 10.53 -0.17 -27.09
C VAL A 6 10.98 -0.38 -25.66
N LEU A 7 10.32 0.29 -24.72
CA LEU A 7 10.55 0.08 -23.29
C LEU A 7 9.49 -0.87 -22.75
N VAL A 8 9.93 -1.99 -22.17
CA VAL A 8 9.04 -2.97 -21.54
C VAL A 8 9.38 -3.12 -20.07
N MET A 9 8.37 -2.96 -19.24
CA MET A 9 8.43 -3.31 -17.81
C MET A 9 8.02 -4.76 -17.65
N ILE A 10 8.91 -5.58 -17.08
CA ILE A 10 8.65 -6.97 -16.71
C ILE A 10 8.83 -7.06 -15.19
N GLY A 11 7.74 -7.24 -14.45
CA GLY A 11 7.78 -7.10 -12.99
C GLY A 11 8.28 -5.70 -12.59
N SER A 12 9.40 -5.65 -11.86
CA SER A 12 10.05 -4.39 -11.45
C SER A 12 11.20 -3.94 -12.35
N GLU A 13 11.54 -4.72 -13.38
CA GLU A 13 12.70 -4.46 -14.24
C GLU A 13 12.27 -3.84 -15.56
N GLN A 14 13.06 -2.87 -16.03
CA GLN A 14 12.83 -2.16 -17.27
C GLN A 14 13.83 -2.64 -18.34
N TYR A 15 13.30 -3.09 -19.47
CA TYR A 15 14.06 -3.60 -20.60
C TYR A 15 13.90 -2.67 -21.79
N THR A 16 15.02 -2.36 -22.45
CA THR A 16 15.00 -1.68 -23.75
C THR A 16 15.13 -2.74 -24.84
N LEU A 17 14.07 -2.91 -25.63
CA LEU A 17 14.00 -3.87 -26.71
C LEU A 17 14.13 -3.15 -28.06
N HIS A 18 14.95 -3.70 -28.95
CA HIS A 18 15.08 -3.22 -30.31
C HIS A 18 14.34 -4.15 -31.26
N LEU A 19 13.17 -3.71 -31.74
CA LEU A 19 12.33 -4.50 -32.64
C LEU A 19 12.60 -4.16 -34.10
N THR A 20 12.76 -5.19 -34.92
CA THR A 20 12.89 -5.03 -36.38
C THR A 20 11.55 -4.74 -37.06
N SER A 21 10.44 -5.17 -36.42
CA SER A 21 9.07 -4.89 -36.83
C SER A 21 8.20 -4.68 -35.59
N LEU A 22 7.31 -3.69 -35.61
CA LEU A 22 6.35 -3.44 -34.54
C LEU A 22 5.11 -4.34 -34.71
N THR A 23 5.27 -5.62 -34.39
CA THR A 23 4.20 -6.62 -34.36
C THR A 23 4.15 -7.26 -32.97
N LEU A 24 2.95 -7.62 -32.51
CA LEU A 24 2.71 -8.19 -31.18
C LEU A 24 3.45 -9.53 -31.02
N LYS A 25 3.50 -10.32 -32.09
CA LYS A 25 4.27 -11.57 -32.12
C LYS A 25 5.76 -11.32 -31.82
N HIS A 26 6.38 -10.39 -32.52
CA HIS A 26 7.80 -10.12 -32.37
C HIS A 26 8.13 -9.50 -31.00
N LEU A 27 7.25 -8.64 -30.49
CA LEU A 27 7.35 -8.10 -29.14
C LEU A 27 7.29 -9.22 -28.07
N LYS A 28 6.33 -10.15 -28.17
CA LYS A 28 6.22 -11.30 -27.26
C LYS A 28 7.47 -12.19 -27.30
N GLU A 29 7.99 -12.48 -28.48
CA GLU A 29 9.21 -13.28 -28.66
C GLU A 29 10.43 -12.64 -27.96
N GLN A 30 10.59 -11.31 -28.10
CA GLN A 30 11.69 -10.58 -27.46
C GLN A 30 11.52 -10.49 -25.94
N ILE A 31 10.31 -10.26 -25.45
CA ILE A 31 9.99 -10.28 -24.01
C ILE A 31 10.36 -11.64 -23.40
N ILE A 32 9.96 -12.73 -24.04
CA ILE A 32 10.32 -14.09 -23.59
C ILE A 32 11.84 -14.28 -23.62
N ALA A 33 12.51 -13.81 -24.68
CA ALA A 33 13.95 -13.97 -24.83
C ALA A 33 14.74 -13.27 -23.71
N VAL A 34 14.31 -12.07 -23.27
CA VAL A 34 14.96 -11.35 -22.17
C VAL A 34 14.58 -11.91 -20.79
N SER A 35 13.43 -12.59 -20.65
CA SER A 35 13.00 -13.20 -19.38
C SER A 35 13.49 -14.64 -19.14
N LYS A 36 14.29 -15.23 -20.06
CA LYS A 36 14.72 -16.65 -20.01
C LYS A 36 15.47 -17.07 -18.74
N ASN A 37 15.95 -16.14 -17.91
CA ASN A 37 16.57 -16.49 -16.64
C ASN A 37 15.58 -17.04 -15.59
N ASP A 38 14.27 -16.88 -15.80
CA ASP A 38 13.27 -17.14 -14.76
C ASP A 38 12.45 -18.45 -14.96
N GLY A 39 12.83 -19.29 -15.93
CA GLY A 39 12.16 -20.59 -16.16
C GLY A 39 10.76 -20.50 -16.81
N GLN A 40 10.46 -19.39 -17.50
CA GLN A 40 9.11 -19.05 -17.99
C GLN A 40 8.79 -19.49 -19.43
N GLU A 41 9.45 -20.52 -19.99
CA GLU A 41 9.29 -20.90 -21.42
C GLU A 41 7.87 -21.33 -21.82
N ASN A 42 6.99 -21.65 -20.86
CA ASN A 42 5.61 -22.11 -21.12
C ASN A 42 4.51 -21.09 -20.78
N MET A 43 4.85 -19.85 -20.41
CA MET A 43 3.86 -18.85 -19.98
C MET A 43 3.30 -18.03 -21.16
N ILE A 44 2.02 -17.67 -21.09
CA ILE A 44 1.39 -16.69 -22.00
C ILE A 44 1.79 -15.30 -21.52
N VAL A 45 2.34 -14.49 -22.42
CA VAL A 45 2.62 -13.08 -22.15
C VAL A 45 1.38 -12.25 -22.46
N ASN A 46 0.78 -11.65 -21.44
CA ASN A 46 -0.17 -10.54 -21.59
C ASN A 46 0.59 -9.22 -21.64
N ILE A 47 0.24 -8.33 -22.56
CA ILE A 47 0.92 -7.04 -22.76
C ILE A 47 -0.12 -5.94 -22.59
N THR A 48 0.16 -5.00 -21.72
CA THR A 48 -0.67 -3.81 -21.49
C THR A 48 0.07 -2.53 -21.84
N ASP A 49 -0.66 -1.49 -22.19
CA ASP A 49 -0.12 -0.13 -22.28
C ASP A 49 0.20 0.45 -20.87
N TRP A 50 0.75 1.66 -20.81
CA TRP A 50 1.05 2.30 -19.53
C TRP A 50 -0.18 2.64 -18.68
N ASN A 51 -1.37 2.67 -19.28
CA ASN A 51 -2.65 2.89 -18.60
C ASN A 51 -3.31 1.58 -18.15
N GLY A 52 -2.69 0.43 -18.43
CA GLY A 52 -3.20 -0.90 -18.07
C GLY A 52 -4.21 -1.50 -19.06
N HIS A 53 -4.37 -0.95 -20.27
CA HIS A 53 -5.24 -1.54 -21.29
C HIS A 53 -4.52 -2.68 -22.01
N ASP A 54 -5.20 -3.82 -22.17
CA ASP A 54 -4.68 -4.98 -22.91
C ASP A 54 -4.46 -4.66 -24.40
N ILE A 55 -3.31 -5.10 -24.92
CA ILE A 55 -2.92 -4.98 -26.33
C ILE A 55 -3.07 -6.36 -27.00
N GLU A 56 -4.15 -6.50 -27.75
CA GLU A 56 -4.54 -7.78 -28.37
C GLU A 56 -4.22 -7.84 -29.88
N SER A 57 -3.93 -6.69 -30.50
CA SER A 57 -3.71 -6.58 -31.95
C SER A 57 -2.51 -5.71 -32.32
N ASP A 58 -1.92 -5.99 -33.49
CA ASP A 58 -0.84 -5.18 -34.07
C ASP A 58 -1.26 -3.72 -34.29
N GLN A 59 -2.54 -3.47 -34.60
CA GLN A 59 -3.06 -2.12 -34.81
C GLN A 59 -3.11 -1.31 -33.51
N GLN A 60 -3.51 -1.93 -32.39
CA GLN A 60 -3.42 -1.28 -31.07
C GLN A 60 -1.96 -0.95 -30.73
N LEU A 61 -1.05 -1.90 -30.95
CA LEU A 61 0.38 -1.73 -30.71
C LEU A 61 0.97 -0.55 -31.50
N GLN A 62 0.60 -0.40 -32.77
CA GLN A 62 1.10 0.66 -33.66
C GLN A 62 0.52 2.05 -33.37
N ASN A 63 -0.64 2.13 -32.72
CA ASN A 63 -1.30 3.40 -32.38
C ASN A 63 -0.78 4.01 -31.08
N ILE A 64 0.04 3.29 -30.31
CA ILE A 64 0.54 3.73 -29.01
C ILE A 64 1.85 4.52 -29.21
N SER A 65 1.91 5.72 -28.63
CA SER A 65 3.11 6.54 -28.57
C SER A 65 3.10 7.33 -27.25
N PRO A 66 4.12 7.21 -26.38
CA PRO A 66 5.38 6.46 -26.55
C PRO A 66 5.20 4.93 -26.45
N LEU A 67 6.14 4.17 -27.03
CA LEU A 67 6.17 2.70 -27.03
C LEU A 67 6.65 2.13 -25.68
N ASN A 68 5.83 2.37 -24.65
CA ASN A 68 6.07 1.89 -23.27
C ASN A 68 4.99 0.86 -22.90
N PHE A 69 5.42 -0.35 -22.56
CA PHE A 69 4.52 -1.47 -22.28
C PHE A 69 4.81 -2.12 -20.93
N ARG A 70 3.80 -2.77 -20.36
CA ARG A 70 3.96 -3.71 -19.24
C ARG A 70 3.68 -5.12 -19.74
N ALA A 71 4.51 -6.07 -19.34
CA ALA A 71 4.34 -7.47 -19.69
C ALA A 71 4.12 -8.31 -18.43
N HIS A 72 3.10 -9.16 -18.49
CA HIS A 72 2.70 -10.04 -17.40
C HIS A 72 2.72 -11.49 -17.91
N PHE A 73 3.43 -12.36 -17.21
CA PHE A 73 3.42 -13.79 -17.51
C PHE A 73 2.25 -14.47 -16.80
N GLN A 74 1.42 -15.16 -17.57
CA GLN A 74 0.34 -15.99 -17.06
C GLN A 74 0.66 -17.44 -17.35
N GLU A 75 0.50 -18.32 -16.36
CA GLU A 75 0.55 -19.76 -16.61
C GLU A 75 -0.51 -20.14 -17.63
N LYS A 76 -0.14 -20.96 -18.63
CA LYS A 76 -1.12 -21.61 -19.51
C LYS A 76 -2.03 -22.43 -18.62
N LYS A 77 -3.22 -21.90 -18.36
CA LYS A 77 -4.29 -22.68 -17.72
C LYS A 77 -4.71 -23.70 -18.75
N ASP A 78 -4.35 -24.96 -18.53
CA ASP A 78 -4.97 -26.07 -19.25
C ASP A 78 -6.48 -25.88 -19.14
N GLU A 79 -7.17 -25.74 -20.28
CA GLU A 79 -8.54 -25.26 -20.43
C GLU A 79 -9.61 -26.07 -19.66
N GLU A 80 -9.23 -27.13 -18.95
CA GLU A 80 -10.13 -28.06 -18.28
C GLU A 80 -10.07 -28.02 -16.74
N THR A 81 -9.19 -27.21 -16.14
CA THR A 81 -9.19 -27.06 -14.68
C THR A 81 -10.35 -26.15 -14.28
N LYS A 82 -11.53 -26.75 -14.01
CA LYS A 82 -12.63 -26.13 -13.26
C LYS A 82 -12.00 -25.27 -12.17
N ARG A 83 -12.08 -23.93 -12.30
CA ARG A 83 -11.53 -23.00 -11.32
C ARG A 83 -12.07 -23.42 -9.96
N THR A 84 -11.26 -24.13 -9.19
CA THR A 84 -11.56 -24.42 -7.81
C THR A 84 -11.68 -23.07 -7.16
N LYS A 85 -12.88 -22.75 -6.70
CA LYS A 85 -13.17 -21.50 -6.03
C LYS A 85 -12.16 -21.37 -4.89
N HIS A 86 -11.24 -20.42 -5.00
CA HIS A 86 -10.20 -20.25 -3.99
C HIS A 86 -10.88 -19.75 -2.73
N GLU A 87 -10.90 -20.59 -1.70
CA GLU A 87 -11.44 -20.23 -0.40
C GLU A 87 -10.33 -19.57 0.41
N TYR A 88 -10.43 -18.25 0.57
CA TYR A 88 -9.50 -17.49 1.39
C TYR A 88 -9.96 -17.45 2.85
N LYS A 89 -9.01 -17.71 3.75
CA LYS A 89 -9.22 -17.82 5.18
C LYS A 89 -8.23 -16.93 5.91
N ILE A 90 -8.69 -15.77 6.39
CA ILE A 90 -7.86 -14.82 7.13
C ILE A 90 -7.84 -15.24 8.61
N LYS A 91 -6.67 -15.64 9.13
CA LYS A 91 -6.46 -16.01 10.54
C LYS A 91 -5.71 -14.94 11.30
N ASN A 92 -4.88 -14.16 10.61
CA ASN A 92 -4.08 -13.09 11.16
C ASN A 92 -4.15 -11.89 10.20
N GLY A 93 -5.27 -11.17 10.23
CA GLY A 93 -5.48 -10.00 9.39
C GLY A 93 -4.75 -8.77 9.93
N LEU A 94 -4.13 -8.00 9.04
CA LEU A 94 -3.78 -6.61 9.31
C LEU A 94 -4.99 -5.75 8.98
N VAL A 95 -5.46 -4.93 9.93
CA VAL A 95 -6.59 -4.03 9.71
C VAL A 95 -6.12 -2.58 9.79
N LEU A 96 -6.32 -1.84 8.70
CA LEU A 96 -6.05 -0.40 8.63
C LEU A 96 -7.39 0.34 8.57
N ILE A 97 -7.72 1.05 9.63
CA ILE A 97 -8.92 1.87 9.75
C ILE A 97 -8.51 3.33 9.54
N MET A 98 -8.99 3.89 8.45
CA MET A 98 -8.60 5.19 7.95
C MET A 98 -9.84 5.99 7.63
N GLY A 99 -9.71 7.31 7.70
CA GLY A 99 -10.70 8.17 7.11
C GLY A 99 -10.22 9.60 6.98
N ALA A 100 -10.90 10.31 6.10
CA ALA A 100 -10.69 11.72 5.83
C ALA A 100 -11.93 12.49 6.28
N ILE A 101 -11.73 13.40 7.21
CA ILE A 101 -12.76 14.31 7.68
C ILE A 101 -12.42 15.72 7.21
N GLN A 102 -13.43 16.46 6.77
CA GLN A 102 -13.31 17.90 6.56
C GLN A 102 -13.55 18.66 7.88
N SER A 103 -12.69 19.65 8.17
CA SER A 103 -12.65 20.42 9.43
C SER A 103 -13.99 21.02 9.85
N ASP A 104 -14.87 21.32 8.90
CA ASP A 104 -16.06 22.12 9.11
C ASP A 104 -17.24 21.31 9.68
N LEU A 105 -17.05 20.00 9.88
CA LEU A 105 -18.11 19.05 10.22
C LEU A 105 -17.97 18.44 11.62
N ARG A 106 -17.22 19.09 12.52
CA ARG A 106 -16.85 18.58 13.85
C ARG A 106 -17.98 17.90 14.63
N ASP A 107 -19.20 18.44 14.57
CA ASP A 107 -20.32 17.91 15.34
C ASP A 107 -20.89 16.60 14.78
N ASN A 108 -20.73 16.35 13.48
CA ASN A 108 -21.21 15.12 12.82
C ASN A 108 -20.22 13.96 12.90
N LEU A 109 -19.02 14.20 13.44
CA LEU A 109 -17.93 13.21 13.46
C LEU A 109 -18.09 12.20 14.59
N GLU A 110 -18.85 12.54 15.62
CA GLU A 110 -18.92 11.72 16.82
C GLU A 110 -19.53 10.34 16.51
N SER A 111 -20.56 10.30 15.66
CA SER A 111 -21.12 9.03 15.18
C SER A 111 -20.11 8.21 14.37
N MET A 112 -19.34 8.86 13.50
CA MET A 112 -18.31 8.16 12.73
C MET A 112 -17.18 7.62 13.62
N ARG A 113 -16.73 8.41 14.61
CA ARG A 113 -15.72 7.94 15.58
C ARG A 113 -16.22 6.74 16.38
N GLN A 114 -17.49 6.75 16.79
CA GLN A 114 -18.12 5.62 17.46
C GLN A 114 -18.12 4.39 16.57
N ASP A 115 -18.57 4.51 15.33
CA ASP A 115 -18.60 3.44 14.35
C ASP A 115 -17.21 2.85 14.10
N LEU A 116 -16.18 3.70 13.95
CA LEU A 116 -14.80 3.26 13.77
C LEU A 116 -14.24 2.56 15.00
N GLY A 117 -14.58 3.03 16.20
CA GLY A 117 -14.25 2.37 17.45
C GLY A 117 -14.90 0.99 17.57
N ILE A 118 -16.16 0.86 17.15
CA ILE A 118 -16.89 -0.42 17.12
C ILE A 118 -16.22 -1.39 16.15
N LEU A 119 -15.85 -0.95 14.95
CA LEU A 119 -15.16 -1.79 13.96
C LEU A 119 -13.76 -2.19 14.44
N GLN A 120 -13.01 -1.27 15.05
CA GLN A 120 -11.72 -1.60 15.66
C GLN A 120 -11.89 -2.68 16.74
N ALA A 121 -12.84 -2.50 17.65
CA ALA A 121 -13.13 -3.48 18.69
C ALA A 121 -13.58 -4.83 18.12
N LEU A 122 -14.36 -4.83 17.04
CA LEU A 122 -14.74 -6.05 16.32
C LEU A 122 -13.48 -6.80 15.84
N PHE A 123 -12.57 -6.13 15.13
CA PHE A 123 -11.38 -6.79 14.61
C PHE A 123 -10.40 -7.23 15.70
N GLU A 124 -10.17 -6.40 16.72
CA GLU A 124 -9.24 -6.73 17.79
C GLU A 124 -9.80 -7.78 18.75
N LEU A 125 -11.00 -7.57 19.28
CA LEU A 125 -11.54 -8.42 20.36
C LEU A 125 -12.19 -9.69 19.82
N HIS A 126 -12.89 -9.61 18.69
CA HIS A 126 -13.61 -10.76 18.14
C HIS A 126 -12.70 -11.63 17.27
N PHE A 127 -11.88 -11.01 16.42
CA PHE A 127 -11.02 -11.74 15.50
C PHE A 127 -9.58 -11.95 16.01
N GLY A 128 -9.13 -11.17 16.99
CA GLY A 128 -7.73 -11.19 17.42
C GLY A 128 -6.79 -10.61 16.36
N TYR A 129 -7.31 -9.78 15.46
CA TYR A 129 -6.52 -9.11 14.43
C TYR A 129 -5.84 -7.87 14.99
N ARG A 130 -4.77 -7.43 14.33
CA ARG A 130 -4.12 -6.18 14.69
C ARG A 130 -4.77 -5.05 13.90
N ALA A 131 -5.52 -4.21 14.58
CA ALA A 131 -6.14 -3.04 13.98
C ALA A 131 -5.37 -1.77 14.33
N PHE A 132 -5.24 -0.88 13.34
CA PHE A 132 -4.66 0.44 13.50
C PHE A 132 -5.67 1.46 13.02
N ASN A 133 -5.97 2.43 13.87
CA ASN A 133 -6.93 3.48 13.58
C ASN A 133 -6.23 4.83 13.56
N ASN A 134 -6.37 5.58 12.48
CA ASN A 134 -5.83 6.94 12.41
C ASN A 134 -6.63 7.94 13.26
N PHE A 135 -7.89 7.64 13.59
CA PHE A 135 -8.70 8.44 14.49
C PHE A 135 -8.32 8.19 15.94
N ASN A 136 -7.35 8.94 16.42
CA ASN A 136 -7.03 8.94 17.84
C ASN A 136 -8.02 9.83 18.60
N ALA A 137 -8.95 9.22 19.34
CA ALA A 137 -9.91 9.93 20.19
C ALA A 137 -9.24 10.90 21.20
N ARG A 138 -7.96 10.70 21.52
CA ARG A 138 -7.20 11.57 22.43
C ARG A 138 -6.58 12.79 21.73
N ASN A 139 -6.47 12.79 20.40
CA ASN A 139 -5.88 13.90 19.66
C ASN A 139 -6.83 14.38 18.55
N ARG A 140 -7.72 15.30 18.93
CA ARG A 140 -8.72 15.90 18.04
C ARG A 140 -8.12 16.66 16.84
N ASP A 141 -6.84 17.03 16.92
CA ASP A 141 -6.17 17.79 15.87
C ASP A 141 -5.58 16.89 14.76
N MET A 142 -5.53 15.56 14.96
CA MET A 142 -5.04 14.58 13.96
C MET A 142 -6.14 13.95 13.10
N GLU A 143 -7.35 14.52 13.10
CA GLU A 143 -8.51 13.92 12.43
C GLU A 143 -8.59 14.20 10.93
N CYS A 144 -7.73 15.06 10.42
CA CYS A 144 -7.56 15.33 9.00
C CYS A 144 -6.17 14.83 8.61
N LEU A 145 -6.06 13.66 7.97
CA LEU A 145 -4.81 13.30 7.32
C LEU A 145 -4.75 14.00 5.96
N THR A 146 -3.68 14.74 5.74
CA THR A 146 -3.23 15.04 4.39
C THR A 146 -2.94 13.76 3.63
N LEU A 147 -2.90 13.80 2.28
CA LEU A 147 -2.50 12.63 1.51
C LEU A 147 -1.14 12.08 1.98
N SER A 148 -0.18 12.96 2.24
CA SER A 148 1.15 12.57 2.71
C SER A 148 1.08 11.86 4.07
N GLU A 149 0.28 12.36 5.01
CA GLU A 149 0.12 11.73 6.31
C GLU A 149 -0.60 10.38 6.23
N LEU A 150 -1.57 10.26 5.32
CA LEU A 150 -2.23 8.99 5.02
C LEU A 150 -1.27 7.97 4.42
N LYS A 151 -0.49 8.37 3.42
CA LYS A 151 0.59 7.53 2.88
C LYS A 151 1.54 7.14 3.99
N ASN A 152 1.99 8.08 4.82
CA ASN A 152 2.88 7.79 5.94
C ASN A 152 2.26 6.84 6.98
N PHE A 153 0.95 6.95 7.24
CA PHE A 153 0.23 6.03 8.13
C PHE A 153 0.23 4.62 7.55
N ILE A 154 -0.22 4.47 6.29
CA ILE A 154 -0.20 3.23 5.54
C ILE A 154 1.20 2.62 5.56
N TRP A 155 2.19 3.38 5.09
CA TRP A 155 3.58 2.95 4.99
C TRP A 155 4.12 2.57 6.38
N ARG A 156 3.92 3.35 7.43
CA ARG A 156 4.40 2.97 8.77
C ARG A 156 3.89 1.60 9.23
N HIS A 157 2.64 1.26 8.91
CA HIS A 157 2.04 -0.01 9.31
C HIS A 157 2.38 -1.16 8.35
N LEU A 158 2.49 -0.90 7.05
CA LEU A 158 2.90 -1.89 6.05
C LEU A 158 4.39 -2.19 6.07
N LEU A 159 5.22 -1.19 6.32
CA LEU A 159 6.66 -1.36 6.38
C LEU A 159 7.05 -2.11 7.65
N GLY A 160 6.30 -1.88 8.74
CA GLY A 160 6.41 -2.66 9.98
C GLY A 160 6.15 -4.16 9.82
N LEU A 161 5.69 -4.63 8.66
CA LEU A 161 5.38 -6.04 8.42
C LEU A 161 6.63 -6.91 8.30
N THR A 162 7.73 -6.40 7.74
CA THR A 162 8.92 -7.20 7.46
C THR A 162 9.73 -7.57 8.70
N ASP A 163 9.52 -6.88 9.81
CA ASP A 163 10.48 -6.88 10.92
C ASP A 163 9.88 -7.30 12.25
N ASN A 164 8.55 -7.30 12.34
CA ASN A 164 7.84 -7.75 13.52
C ASN A 164 7.60 -9.27 13.53
N GLY A 165 8.09 -10.00 12.52
CA GLY A 165 7.83 -11.43 12.36
C GLY A 165 6.35 -11.78 12.25
N MET A 166 5.49 -10.78 12.02
CA MET A 166 4.06 -10.95 11.91
C MET A 166 3.77 -11.45 10.50
N ASP A 167 3.32 -12.70 10.41
CA ASP A 167 2.84 -13.28 9.16
C ASP A 167 1.35 -12.99 9.04
N TYR A 168 1.01 -11.82 8.49
CA TYR A 168 -0.36 -11.48 8.20
C TYR A 168 -0.79 -12.21 6.92
N ASP A 169 -1.89 -12.94 7.01
CA ASP A 169 -2.41 -13.73 5.90
C ASP A 169 -3.52 -13.00 5.12
N GLY A 170 -3.83 -11.76 5.48
CA GLY A 170 -4.75 -10.90 4.74
C GLY A 170 -4.65 -9.44 5.17
N LEU A 171 -5.15 -8.56 4.30
CA LEU A 171 -5.23 -7.13 4.54
C LEU A 171 -6.69 -6.70 4.55
N ILE A 172 -7.11 -5.94 5.57
CA ILE A 172 -8.42 -5.31 5.63
C ILE A 172 -8.20 -3.81 5.71
N ILE A 173 -8.76 -3.08 4.77
CA ILE A 173 -8.73 -1.62 4.74
C ILE A 173 -10.15 -1.13 4.93
N VAL A 174 -10.37 -0.37 5.99
CA VAL A 174 -11.62 0.34 6.23
C VAL A 174 -11.36 1.82 5.94
N TRP A 175 -12.04 2.35 4.94
CA TRP A 175 -11.95 3.74 4.53
C TRP A 175 -13.25 4.48 4.83
N CYS A 176 -13.19 5.47 5.70
CA CYS A 176 -14.28 6.38 5.99
C CYS A 176 -14.13 7.71 5.26
N GLU A 177 -15.18 8.13 4.58
CA GLU A 177 -15.29 9.46 4.03
C GLU A 177 -16.60 10.11 4.47
N TYR A 178 -16.55 11.43 4.56
CA TYR A 178 -17.75 12.25 4.61
C TYR A 178 -17.98 12.88 3.24
N HIS A 179 -19.17 12.71 2.68
CA HIS A 179 -19.55 13.43 1.47
C HIS A 179 -20.24 14.74 1.80
N HIS A 180 -19.64 15.85 1.38
CA HIS A 180 -20.30 17.14 1.36
C HIS A 180 -20.79 17.46 -0.05
N SER A 181 -22.11 17.54 -0.24
CA SER A 181 -22.74 17.87 -1.53
C SER A 181 -22.67 19.35 -1.89
N ASN A 182 -21.50 19.98 -1.81
CA ASN A 182 -21.37 21.36 -2.29
C ASN A 182 -21.25 21.39 -3.83
N GLY A 183 -22.37 21.12 -4.52
CA GLY A 183 -22.71 21.62 -5.86
C GLY A 183 -21.80 21.31 -7.05
N SER A 184 -20.60 20.79 -6.88
CA SER A 184 -19.68 20.49 -7.99
C SER A 184 -19.99 19.10 -8.53
N ASN A 185 -20.49 19.05 -9.76
CA ASN A 185 -20.71 17.82 -10.51
C ASN A 185 -19.39 17.07 -10.70
N GLY A 186 -19.11 16.07 -9.85
CA GLY A 186 -18.00 15.15 -10.07
C GLY A 186 -17.69 14.31 -8.84
N HIS A 187 -17.56 12.99 -9.04
CA HIS A 187 -17.24 11.95 -8.05
C HIS A 187 -15.82 12.05 -7.45
N THR A 188 -15.26 13.25 -7.38
CA THR A 188 -13.89 13.44 -6.93
C THR A 188 -13.89 13.49 -5.41
N LEU A 189 -13.42 12.41 -4.78
CA LEU A 189 -13.11 12.43 -3.36
C LEU A 189 -12.14 13.59 -3.09
N GLN A 190 -12.53 14.53 -2.24
CA GLN A 190 -11.59 15.46 -1.63
C GLN A 190 -10.94 14.76 -0.44
N ILE A 191 -9.99 13.88 -0.73
CA ILE A 191 -9.08 13.35 0.28
C ILE A 191 -8.06 14.43 0.51
N SER A 192 -8.24 15.25 1.57
CA SER A 192 -7.20 16.06 2.23
C SER A 192 -7.58 17.52 2.45
N SER A 193 -7.12 18.04 3.60
CA SER A 193 -7.10 19.46 3.94
C SER A 193 -6.22 20.30 3.01
N ASP A 194 -5.31 19.68 2.25
CA ASP A 194 -4.42 20.34 1.29
C ASP A 194 -5.06 20.59 -0.10
N HIS A 195 -6.35 20.27 -0.27
CA HIS A 195 -7.09 20.38 -1.53
C HIS A 195 -6.51 19.58 -2.70
N ALA A 196 -5.52 18.70 -2.48
CA ALA A 196 -4.99 17.84 -3.53
C ALA A 196 -6.01 16.74 -3.83
N MET A 197 -6.71 16.88 -4.97
CA MET A 197 -7.62 15.87 -5.49
C MET A 197 -6.82 14.66 -5.99
N ASN A 198 -6.43 13.78 -5.08
CA ASN A 198 -5.91 12.48 -5.47
C ASN A 198 -7.07 11.49 -5.48
N ASN A 199 -7.11 10.67 -6.52
CA ASN A 199 -8.13 9.65 -6.64
C ASN A 199 -7.85 8.58 -5.58
N LEU A 200 -8.86 8.19 -4.79
CA LEU A 200 -8.74 7.05 -3.87
C LEU A 200 -8.17 5.81 -4.57
N LYS A 201 -8.48 5.67 -5.87
CA LYS A 201 -7.89 4.65 -6.75
C LYS A 201 -6.37 4.63 -6.77
N GLU A 202 -5.70 5.77 -6.66
CA GLU A 202 -4.23 5.82 -6.60
C GLU A 202 -3.71 5.21 -5.31
N ILE A 203 -4.38 5.48 -4.20
CA ILE A 203 -4.02 4.91 -2.89
C ILE A 203 -4.34 3.42 -2.89
N GLU A 204 -5.48 3.01 -3.45
CA GLU A 204 -5.82 1.60 -3.65
C GLU A 204 -4.78 0.90 -4.52
N MET A 205 -4.37 1.47 -5.65
CA MET A 205 -3.32 0.91 -6.52
C MET A 205 -1.98 0.81 -5.78
N GLU A 206 -1.54 1.86 -5.09
CA GLU A 206 -0.30 1.84 -4.30
C GLU A 206 -0.34 0.75 -3.21
N LEU A 207 -1.49 0.58 -2.54
CA LEU A 207 -1.68 -0.46 -1.51
C LEU A 207 -1.70 -1.88 -2.09
N ILE A 208 -2.41 -2.07 -3.20
CA ILE A 208 -2.71 -3.39 -3.77
C ILE A 208 -1.58 -3.86 -4.68
N GLU A 209 -0.99 -2.97 -5.48
CA GLU A 209 0.03 -3.29 -6.49
C GLU A 209 1.45 -3.18 -5.92
N ASP A 210 1.76 -2.16 -5.09
CA ASP A 210 3.14 -1.96 -4.65
C ASP A 210 3.53 -2.82 -3.42
N SER A 211 2.53 -3.35 -2.69
CA SER A 211 2.79 -4.25 -1.56
C SER A 211 2.92 -5.71 -2.00
N CYS A 212 4.13 -6.09 -2.44
CA CYS A 212 4.47 -7.49 -2.73
C CYS A 212 4.23 -8.45 -1.55
N TYR A 213 4.11 -7.92 -0.31
CA TYR A 213 3.80 -8.71 0.88
C TYR A 213 2.42 -9.38 0.83
N PHE A 214 1.43 -8.73 0.21
CA PHE A 214 0.06 -9.25 0.10
C PHE A 214 -0.24 -9.86 -1.28
N GLU A 215 0.76 -10.07 -2.13
CA GLU A 215 0.59 -10.80 -3.39
C GLU A 215 0.08 -12.23 -3.11
N GLY A 216 -1.01 -12.64 -3.77
CA GLY A 216 -1.67 -13.94 -3.52
C GLY A 216 -2.45 -14.03 -2.21
N LYS A 217 -2.51 -12.96 -1.40
CA LYS A 217 -3.26 -12.90 -0.13
C LYS A 217 -4.56 -12.09 -0.30
N PRO A 218 -5.65 -12.48 0.41
CA PRO A 218 -6.92 -11.77 0.37
C PRO A 218 -6.80 -10.34 0.89
N LYS A 219 -7.41 -9.41 0.16
CA LYS A 219 -7.50 -7.99 0.48
C LYS A 219 -8.97 -7.60 0.53
N ILE A 220 -9.43 -7.07 1.66
CA ILE A 220 -10.81 -6.63 1.86
C ILE A 220 -10.82 -5.12 1.99
N LEU A 221 -11.50 -4.44 1.08
CA LEU A 221 -11.70 -2.99 1.09
C LEU A 221 -13.14 -2.71 1.53
N ILE A 222 -13.27 -1.94 2.59
CA ILE A 222 -14.55 -1.51 3.15
C ILE A 222 -14.61 0.00 3.06
N HIS A 223 -15.35 0.51 2.10
CA HIS A 223 -15.56 1.93 1.91
C HIS A 223 -16.84 2.36 2.63
N MET A 224 -16.78 3.40 3.46
CA MET A 224 -17.89 3.89 4.27
C MET A 224 -18.07 5.38 4.00
N SER A 225 -19.23 5.72 3.47
CA SER A 225 -19.59 7.04 2.97
C SER A 225 -20.71 7.62 3.82
N TYR A 226 -20.40 8.63 4.63
CA TYR A 226 -21.38 9.33 5.46
C TYR A 226 -22.02 10.46 4.66
N LYS A 227 -23.36 10.48 4.58
CA LYS A 227 -24.13 11.48 3.81
C LYS A 227 -25.19 12.12 4.67
N THR A 228 -25.44 13.42 4.50
CA THR A 228 -26.54 14.08 5.21
C THR A 228 -27.88 13.90 4.49
N GLU A 229 -28.96 13.74 5.26
CA GLU A 229 -30.32 13.54 4.72
C GLU A 229 -30.78 14.64 3.74
N SER A 230 -30.25 15.86 3.86
CA SER A 230 -30.60 16.98 2.97
C SER A 230 -30.18 16.77 1.51
N GLU A 231 -29.22 15.88 1.26
CA GLU A 231 -28.64 15.67 -0.07
C GLU A 231 -29.46 14.68 -0.91
N GLU A 232 -30.16 13.76 -0.25
CA GLU A 232 -30.95 12.72 -0.89
C GLU A 232 -32.23 13.28 -1.52
N TYR A 233 -32.80 14.33 -0.91
CA TYR A 233 -34.03 14.95 -1.37
C TYR A 233 -33.86 15.72 -2.70
N ASN A 234 -32.69 16.29 -2.96
CA ASN A 234 -32.44 17.12 -4.15
C ASN A 234 -32.18 16.29 -5.42
N LYS A 235 -31.69 15.05 -5.31
CA LYS A 235 -31.45 14.18 -6.48
C LYS A 235 -32.74 13.66 -7.12
N ASN A 236 -33.80 13.51 -6.34
CA ASN A 236 -35.05 12.92 -6.82
C ASN A 236 -35.92 13.88 -7.65
N GLN A 237 -35.64 15.18 -7.67
CA GLN A 237 -36.45 16.15 -8.44
C GLN A 237 -35.90 16.48 -9.84
N ASN A 238 -34.62 16.23 -10.12
CA ASN A 238 -34.02 16.47 -11.44
C ASN A 238 -33.89 15.16 -12.24
N GLY A 239 -35.01 14.47 -12.44
CA GLY A 239 -35.12 13.12 -13.02
C GLY A 239 -34.79 12.97 -14.50
N ASN A 240 -33.61 13.42 -14.96
CA ASN A 240 -33.14 13.15 -16.32
C ASN A 240 -31.64 12.84 -16.44
N GLY A 241 -30.96 12.59 -15.32
CA GLY A 241 -29.55 12.17 -15.32
C GLY A 241 -29.41 10.65 -15.34
N ASN A 242 -28.95 10.10 -16.46
CA ASN A 242 -28.57 8.69 -16.66
C ASN A 242 -27.29 8.34 -15.86
N GLY A 243 -27.28 8.61 -14.56
CA GLY A 243 -26.13 8.45 -13.66
C GLY A 243 -26.01 7.02 -13.17
N ASN A 244 -25.68 6.08 -14.05
CA ASN A 244 -25.24 4.73 -13.70
C ASN A 244 -23.79 4.78 -13.15
N GLY A 245 -23.58 5.63 -12.14
CA GLY A 245 -22.30 5.93 -11.52
C GLY A 245 -21.84 4.89 -10.48
N ASN A 246 -22.26 3.63 -10.63
CA ASN A 246 -21.58 2.51 -9.99
C ASN A 246 -20.27 2.27 -10.76
N GLY A 247 -19.38 3.26 -10.71
CA GLY A 247 -18.04 3.09 -11.26
C GLY A 247 -17.42 1.94 -10.50
N VAL A 248 -17.16 0.81 -11.17
CA VAL A 248 -16.58 -0.38 -10.56
C VAL A 248 -15.31 0.03 -9.80
N TRP A 249 -15.29 -0.22 -8.49
CA TRP A 249 -14.15 0.04 -7.63
C TRP A 249 -13.17 -1.12 -7.79
N CYS A 250 -11.90 -0.79 -8.00
CA CYS A 250 -10.77 -1.69 -8.26
C CYS A 250 -10.77 -2.49 -9.58
N ASN A 251 -9.57 -2.61 -10.16
CA ASN A 251 -9.26 -3.55 -11.24
C ASN A 251 -9.43 -4.99 -10.75
N GLN A 252 -9.62 -5.93 -11.68
CA GLN A 252 -9.97 -7.34 -11.46
C GLN A 252 -8.83 -8.17 -10.84
N ASN A 253 -8.20 -7.71 -9.76
CA ASN A 253 -7.28 -8.53 -9.00
C ASN A 253 -8.07 -9.63 -8.30
N ALA A 254 -7.71 -10.90 -8.55
CA ALA A 254 -8.48 -12.05 -8.10
C ALA A 254 -8.59 -12.17 -6.57
N ASP A 255 -7.69 -11.49 -5.86
CA ASP A 255 -7.58 -11.56 -4.40
C ASP A 255 -8.18 -10.33 -3.69
N VAL A 256 -8.86 -9.44 -4.41
CA VAL A 256 -9.46 -8.22 -3.84
C VAL A 256 -10.97 -8.38 -3.74
N PHE A 257 -11.50 -8.17 -2.54
CA PHE A 257 -12.91 -7.96 -2.24
C PHE A 257 -13.12 -6.50 -1.89
N ALA A 258 -14.11 -5.83 -2.49
CA ALA A 258 -14.46 -4.45 -2.14
C ALA A 258 -15.96 -4.34 -1.84
N MET A 259 -16.32 -3.60 -0.78
CA MET A 259 -17.70 -3.23 -0.49
C MET A 259 -17.81 -1.76 -0.12
N GLY A 260 -18.89 -1.13 -0.58
CA GLY A 260 -19.24 0.25 -0.25
C GLY A 260 -20.47 0.30 0.66
N VAL A 261 -20.40 1.14 1.70
CA VAL A 261 -21.43 1.35 2.71
C VAL A 261 -21.82 2.82 2.65
N THR A 262 -23.09 3.16 2.43
CA THR A 262 -23.57 4.53 2.61
C THR A 262 -24.31 4.63 3.94
N ILE A 263 -23.87 5.55 4.81
CA ILE A 263 -24.41 5.74 6.15
C ILE A 263 -25.13 7.09 6.20
N PRO A 264 -26.46 7.11 6.36
CA PRO A 264 -27.18 8.36 6.51
C PRO A 264 -26.89 8.97 7.88
N LEU A 265 -26.40 10.21 7.88
CA LEU A 265 -26.26 11.04 9.06
C LEU A 265 -27.61 11.68 9.36
N SER A 266 -28.28 11.15 10.38
CA SER A 266 -29.53 11.75 10.85
C SER A 266 -29.24 13.10 11.52
N LYS A 267 -29.88 14.18 11.05
CA LYS A 267 -29.85 15.48 11.71
C LYS A 267 -30.77 15.44 12.94
N LYS A 268 -30.40 14.73 14.00
CA LYS A 268 -31.25 14.64 15.20
C LYS A 268 -30.74 15.48 16.37
N SER A 269 -31.60 16.42 16.72
CA SER A 269 -31.63 17.34 17.86
C SER A 269 -31.24 16.69 19.18
N GLY A 270 -30.16 17.17 19.81
CA GLY A 270 -29.98 17.21 21.27
C GLY A 270 -29.92 15.90 22.06
N ALA A 271 -30.04 14.73 21.44
CA ALA A 271 -29.94 13.43 22.14
C ALA A 271 -28.61 12.76 21.79
N SER A 272 -27.69 12.76 22.77
CA SER A 272 -26.36 12.19 22.69
C SER A 272 -26.37 10.70 22.30
N GLY A 273 -25.56 10.33 21.29
CA GLY A 273 -25.01 8.98 21.14
C GLY A 273 -25.93 7.93 20.52
N LYS A 274 -26.42 8.16 19.29
CA LYS A 274 -26.96 7.05 18.50
C LYS A 274 -25.86 6.46 17.63
N GLU A 275 -25.46 5.24 17.99
CA GLU A 275 -24.64 4.35 17.16
C GLU A 275 -25.28 4.21 15.77
N SER A 276 -24.45 4.09 14.73
CA SER A 276 -24.98 3.78 13.41
C SER A 276 -25.63 2.40 13.42
N LEU A 277 -26.93 2.36 13.15
CA LEU A 277 -27.66 1.11 13.04
C LEU A 277 -26.98 0.19 12.02
N VAL A 278 -26.46 0.73 10.92
CA VAL A 278 -25.77 -0.02 9.86
C VAL A 278 -24.52 -0.74 10.40
N ILE A 279 -23.65 -0.03 11.11
CA ILE A 279 -22.41 -0.61 11.63
C ILE A 279 -22.69 -1.59 12.77
N SER A 280 -23.67 -1.26 13.62
CA SER A 280 -24.10 -2.17 14.68
C SER A 280 -24.66 -3.49 14.10
N THR A 281 -25.49 -3.41 13.05
CA THR A 281 -26.03 -4.60 12.36
C THR A 281 -24.92 -5.38 11.66
N LEU A 282 -23.98 -4.72 10.97
CA LEU A 282 -22.82 -5.37 10.37
C LEU A 282 -22.02 -6.15 11.43
N CYS A 283 -21.73 -5.53 12.57
CA CYS A 283 -20.98 -6.17 13.65
C CYS A 283 -21.75 -7.34 14.27
N GLN A 284 -23.06 -7.18 14.51
CA GLN A 284 -23.92 -8.25 15.03
C GLN A 284 -24.00 -9.44 14.06
N ASP A 285 -24.13 -9.18 12.76
CA ASP A 285 -24.15 -10.22 11.73
C ASP A 285 -22.82 -10.97 11.69
N ILE A 286 -21.70 -10.27 11.76
CA ILE A 286 -20.38 -10.87 11.79
C ILE A 286 -20.20 -11.73 13.06
N GLN A 287 -20.58 -11.21 14.22
CA GLN A 287 -20.42 -11.91 15.51
C GLN A 287 -21.34 -13.13 15.65
N SER A 288 -22.60 -13.01 15.23
CA SER A 288 -23.61 -14.07 15.38
C SER A 288 -23.39 -15.26 14.44
N ASN A 289 -22.84 -15.01 13.26
CA ASN A 289 -22.64 -16.04 12.25
C ASN A 289 -21.25 -16.71 12.30
N GLY A 290 -20.35 -16.13 13.10
CA GLY A 290 -19.03 -16.68 13.37
C GLY A 290 -18.21 -16.97 12.11
N SER A 291 -17.17 -17.77 12.32
CA SER A 291 -16.09 -18.04 11.38
C SER A 291 -16.48 -18.91 10.15
N LYS A 292 -17.77 -19.15 9.89
CA LYS A 292 -18.22 -20.18 8.93
C LYS A 292 -18.81 -19.61 7.64
N GLN A 293 -18.98 -18.29 7.58
CA GLN A 293 -19.63 -17.66 6.44
C GLN A 293 -18.68 -16.77 5.67
N SER A 294 -18.93 -16.71 4.36
CA SER A 294 -18.18 -15.80 3.52
C SER A 294 -18.64 -14.37 3.80
N VAL A 295 -17.73 -13.42 3.64
CA VAL A 295 -17.94 -11.98 3.54
C VAL A 295 -19.01 -11.71 2.49
N GLN A 296 -19.09 -12.48 1.40
CA GLN A 296 -20.18 -12.35 0.44
C GLN A 296 -21.55 -12.66 1.05
N ASP A 297 -21.65 -13.70 1.88
CA ASP A 297 -22.92 -14.06 2.53
C ASP A 297 -23.32 -13.00 3.54
N ILE A 298 -22.35 -12.45 4.28
CA ILE A 298 -22.56 -11.32 5.19
C ILE A 298 -23.09 -10.11 4.40
N VAL A 299 -22.41 -9.70 3.33
CA VAL A 299 -22.85 -8.59 2.47
C VAL A 299 -24.23 -8.87 1.85
N ARG A 300 -24.51 -10.11 1.41
CA ARG A 300 -25.80 -10.47 0.82
C ARG A 300 -26.94 -10.37 1.83
N ARG A 301 -26.71 -10.74 3.09
CA ARG A 301 -27.70 -10.53 4.15
C ARG A 301 -27.92 -9.07 4.44
N LEU A 302 -26.85 -8.30 4.55
CA LEU A 302 -26.97 -6.86 4.80
C LEU A 302 -27.67 -6.15 3.64
N ALA A 303 -27.40 -6.56 2.39
CA ALA A 303 -28.11 -6.09 1.21
C ALA A 303 -29.61 -6.44 1.27
N SER A 304 -29.92 -7.66 1.72
CA SER A 304 -31.31 -8.12 1.89
C SER A 304 -32.03 -7.40 3.04
N SER A 305 -31.28 -6.93 4.04
CA SER A 305 -31.77 -6.01 5.07
C SER A 305 -31.95 -4.55 4.59
N HIS A 306 -31.82 -4.32 3.27
CA HIS A 306 -31.98 -3.04 2.55
C HIS A 306 -30.77 -2.08 2.59
N VAL A 307 -29.53 -2.58 2.74
CA VAL A 307 -28.37 -1.70 3.05
C VAL A 307 -27.19 -1.73 2.05
N PHE A 308 -27.09 -2.65 1.06
CA PHE A 308 -25.84 -2.86 0.27
C PHE A 308 -25.96 -3.40 -1.17
N ASP A 309 -24.87 -3.28 -1.96
CA ASP A 309 -24.64 -3.87 -3.31
C ASP A 309 -23.25 -4.60 -3.41
N ARG A 310 -23.06 -5.50 -4.41
CA ARG A 310 -22.28 -6.79 -4.48
C ARG A 310 -20.72 -6.87 -4.52
N GLY A 311 -20.13 -8.04 -4.09
CA GLY A 311 -19.19 -8.92 -4.87
C GLY A 311 -17.88 -9.54 -4.24
N VAL A 312 -17.67 -10.89 -4.34
CA VAL A 312 -16.50 -11.80 -3.98
C VAL A 312 -16.60 -12.62 -2.66
N GLU A 313 -16.13 -13.89 -2.59
CA GLU A 313 -16.17 -14.74 -1.37
C GLU A 313 -14.84 -14.76 -0.60
N THR A 314 -14.87 -14.39 0.68
CA THR A 314 -13.70 -14.37 1.59
C THR A 314 -14.17 -14.74 2.98
N TYR A 315 -13.39 -15.40 3.85
CA TYR A 315 -13.86 -15.77 5.21
C TYR A 315 -12.98 -15.13 6.28
N LEU A 316 -13.61 -14.57 7.32
CA LEU A 316 -12.93 -14.04 8.50
C LEU A 316 -12.98 -15.07 9.63
N LEU A 317 -11.82 -15.39 10.24
CA LEU A 317 -11.76 -16.32 11.37
C LEU A 317 -11.10 -15.72 12.61
N PRO A 318 -11.62 -16.06 13.80
CA PRO A 318 -10.99 -15.69 15.06
C PRO A 318 -9.67 -16.45 15.25
N ASN A 319 -8.64 -15.72 15.68
CA ASN A 319 -7.34 -16.29 16.00
C ASN A 319 -7.41 -17.14 17.29
N PRO A 320 -7.04 -18.44 17.25
CA PRO A 320 -7.22 -19.35 18.39
C PRO A 320 -6.18 -19.20 19.53
N THR A 321 -5.23 -18.26 19.47
CA THR A 321 -3.96 -18.37 20.26
C THR A 321 -3.72 -17.40 21.42
N HIS A 322 -4.71 -16.73 22.01
CA HIS A 322 -4.44 -15.83 23.15
C HIS A 322 -4.12 -16.55 24.49
N LYS A 323 -2.85 -16.90 24.70
CA LYS A 323 -2.14 -16.92 26.00
C LYS A 323 -0.72 -16.37 25.76
N ILE A 324 -0.47 -15.14 26.21
CA ILE A 324 0.79 -14.41 25.94
C ILE A 324 1.82 -14.71 27.04
N ARG A 325 3.04 -15.10 26.61
CA ARG A 325 4.30 -14.82 27.31
C ARG A 325 5.22 -14.16 26.27
N LEU A 326 5.71 -12.96 26.60
CA LEU A 326 6.33 -11.98 25.71
C LEU A 326 7.85 -12.19 25.66
N ASP A 327 8.43 -12.23 24.46
CA ASP A 327 9.82 -11.85 24.18
C ASP A 327 9.89 -11.14 22.81
N ILE A 328 10.74 -10.11 22.74
CA ILE A 328 10.73 -8.96 21.83
C ILE A 328 11.77 -9.13 20.71
N MET A 329 11.49 -8.71 19.46
CA MET A 329 12.40 -8.01 18.49
C MET A 329 11.58 -7.50 17.28
N ALA A 330 12.11 -6.67 16.37
CA ALA A 330 12.20 -5.20 16.35
C ALA A 330 12.44 -4.78 14.86
N GLY A 331 11.83 -3.66 14.42
CA GLY A 331 11.72 -3.00 13.08
C GLY A 331 12.99 -2.85 12.19
N THR A 332 13.05 -2.15 11.04
CA THR A 332 12.20 -1.85 9.85
C THR A 332 13.06 -1.30 8.70
N LEU A 333 12.73 -1.60 7.42
CA LEU A 333 12.87 -0.77 6.16
C LEU A 333 14.20 -0.49 5.44
N ASP A 334 14.34 -0.31 4.10
CA ASP A 334 13.89 -0.93 2.80
C ASP A 334 15.04 -0.71 1.78
N PHE A 335 15.28 -1.67 0.87
CA PHE A 335 16.60 -2.10 0.39
C PHE A 335 16.67 -2.55 -1.09
N LYS A 336 15.78 -2.03 -1.95
CA LYS A 336 15.30 -2.79 -3.12
C LYS A 336 16.22 -2.94 -4.35
N THR A 337 17.38 -2.28 -4.46
CA THR A 337 18.15 -2.40 -5.71
C THR A 337 19.62 -2.81 -5.58
N HIS A 338 20.34 -2.56 -4.48
CA HIS A 338 21.81 -2.81 -4.42
C HIS A 338 22.32 -3.55 -3.16
N TRP A 339 21.45 -4.09 -2.33
CA TRP A 339 21.82 -4.47 -0.96
C TRP A 339 21.52 -5.95 -0.66
N ASN A 340 22.57 -6.78 -0.70
CA ASN A 340 22.50 -8.18 -0.26
C ASN A 340 22.09 -8.25 1.23
N ARG A 341 21.73 -9.45 1.71
CA ARG A 341 21.31 -9.69 3.09
C ARG A 341 22.23 -9.07 4.16
N ASP A 342 23.54 -9.06 3.94
CA ASP A 342 24.53 -8.55 4.89
C ASP A 342 24.53 -7.02 4.95
N TRP A 343 24.33 -6.36 3.81
CA TRP A 343 24.13 -4.91 3.78
C TRP A 343 22.87 -4.52 4.57
N LYS A 344 21.77 -5.26 4.38
CA LYS A 344 20.51 -4.96 5.08
C LYS A 344 20.67 -5.01 6.60
N LYS A 345 21.34 -6.06 7.09
CA LYS A 345 21.65 -6.24 8.50
C LYS A 345 22.53 -5.11 9.05
N SER A 346 23.53 -4.69 8.29
CA SER A 346 24.49 -3.67 8.74
C SER A 346 23.86 -2.26 8.81
N ASN A 347 22.95 -1.93 7.87
CA ASN A 347 22.22 -0.67 7.89
C ASN A 347 21.20 -0.59 9.04
N ALA A 348 20.52 -1.69 9.37
CA ALA A 348 19.61 -1.73 10.52
C ALA A 348 20.36 -1.43 11.84
N GLU A 349 21.54 -2.03 12.05
CA GLU A 349 22.39 -1.73 13.22
C GLU A 349 22.91 -0.29 13.22
N ALA A 350 23.23 0.28 12.05
CA ALA A 350 23.65 1.67 11.94
C ALA A 350 22.54 2.65 12.36
N VAL A 351 21.31 2.45 11.88
CA VAL A 351 20.15 3.27 12.28
C VAL A 351 19.89 3.17 13.77
N LYS A 352 19.97 1.96 14.34
CA LYS A 352 19.82 1.74 15.78
C LYS A 352 20.86 2.51 16.59
N THR A 353 22.12 2.50 16.15
CA THR A 353 23.21 3.24 16.77
C THR A 353 22.96 4.76 16.72
N VAL A 354 22.52 5.27 15.58
CA VAL A 354 22.18 6.70 15.41
C VAL A 354 21.03 7.11 16.35
N MET A 355 19.99 6.28 16.47
CA MET A 355 18.87 6.57 17.38
C MET A 355 19.31 6.58 18.86
N GLN A 356 20.23 5.71 19.25
CA GLN A 356 20.80 5.73 20.59
C GLN A 356 21.61 7.01 20.85
N MET A 357 22.49 7.39 19.91
CA MET A 357 23.28 8.62 20.01
C MET A 357 22.39 9.87 20.12
N LEU A 358 21.28 9.92 19.38
CA LEU A 358 20.28 11.00 19.52
C LEU A 358 19.68 11.07 20.92
N HIS A 359 19.33 9.93 21.50
CA HIS A 359 18.74 9.87 22.84
C HIS A 359 19.75 10.27 23.92
N GLU A 360 21.03 9.97 23.70
CA GLU A 360 22.13 10.27 24.63
C GLU A 360 22.76 11.66 24.40
N ASN A 361 22.23 12.45 23.45
CA ASN A 361 22.79 13.73 23.01
C ASN A 361 24.26 13.65 22.54
N GLU A 362 24.65 12.50 21.98
CA GLU A 362 25.97 12.27 21.41
C GLU A 362 26.05 12.72 19.94
N GLN A 363 27.24 13.10 19.49
CA GLN A 363 27.51 13.48 18.11
C GLN A 363 28.58 12.56 17.52
N GLY A 364 28.41 12.17 16.26
CA GLY A 364 29.39 11.36 15.55
C GLY A 364 28.89 10.88 14.19
N VAL A 365 29.69 10.02 13.56
CA VAL A 365 29.42 9.46 12.23
C VAL A 365 29.36 7.95 12.35
N VAL A 366 28.29 7.36 11.82
CA VAL A 366 28.15 5.91 11.70
C VAL A 366 28.46 5.51 10.26
N VAL A 367 29.42 4.60 10.09
CA VAL A 367 29.88 4.13 8.77
C VAL A 367 29.58 2.64 8.62
N VAL A 368 28.93 2.26 7.53
CA VAL A 368 28.68 0.87 7.15
C VAL A 368 29.59 0.49 5.99
N SER A 369 30.37 -0.59 6.13
CA SER A 369 31.28 -1.05 5.07
C SER A 369 31.30 -2.58 4.94
N TYR A 370 31.36 -3.09 3.70
CA TYR A 370 31.45 -4.53 3.41
C TYR A 370 32.84 -5.13 3.68
N ASN A 371 33.91 -4.31 3.71
CA ASN A 371 35.27 -4.77 3.93
C ASN A 371 36.00 -3.87 4.94
N ILE A 372 35.76 -4.15 6.23
CA ILE A 372 36.31 -3.42 7.37
C ILE A 372 37.84 -3.37 7.31
N SER A 373 38.50 -4.45 6.89
CA SER A 373 39.97 -4.52 6.83
C SER A 373 40.57 -3.57 5.78
N ALA A 374 39.94 -3.45 4.62
CA ALA A 374 40.36 -2.52 3.57
C ALA A 374 40.14 -1.06 4.01
N TRP A 375 39.02 -0.80 4.68
CA TRP A 375 38.69 0.53 5.21
C TRP A 375 39.66 0.97 6.33
N GLN A 376 39.94 0.09 7.30
CA GLN A 376 40.94 0.32 8.34
C GLN A 376 42.34 0.57 7.76
N LYS A 377 42.71 -0.15 6.70
CA LYS A 377 43.98 0.06 6.00
C LYS A 377 44.04 1.38 5.24
N ALA A 378 42.90 1.87 4.73
CA ALA A 378 42.79 3.18 4.09
C ALA A 378 42.88 4.32 5.12
N ILE A 379 42.25 4.15 6.28
CA ILE A 379 42.29 5.13 7.38
C ILE A 379 43.67 5.19 8.03
N SER A 380 44.31 4.05 8.30
CA SER A 380 45.66 4.04 8.86
C SER A 380 46.73 4.66 7.95
N LYS A 381 46.43 4.77 6.64
CA LYS A 381 47.30 5.45 5.66
C LYS A 381 46.95 6.92 5.45
N SER A 382 45.71 7.32 5.69
CA SER A 382 45.31 8.72 5.64
C SER A 382 45.59 9.33 7.01
N SER A 383 46.60 10.20 7.09
CA SER A 383 46.81 10.98 8.30
C SER A 383 45.62 11.91 8.49
N ILE A 384 44.60 11.47 9.23
CA ILE A 384 43.48 12.30 9.66
C ILE A 384 44.06 13.23 10.74
N ALA A 385 44.60 14.36 10.31
CA ALA A 385 44.83 15.47 11.23
C ALA A 385 43.45 16.01 11.60
N MET A 386 43.05 15.82 12.86
CA MET A 386 41.91 16.53 13.41
C MET A 386 42.35 17.98 13.61
N ASP A 387 42.08 18.82 12.61
CA ASP A 387 42.11 20.27 12.80
C ASP A 387 40.77 20.68 13.43
N ASP A 388 40.82 21.42 14.55
CA ASP A 388 39.66 21.81 15.38
C ASP A 388 38.67 22.76 14.67
N ASN A 389 38.81 22.97 13.35
CA ASN A 389 37.97 23.89 12.60
C ASN A 389 37.08 23.13 11.61
N VAL A 390 35.79 23.12 11.92
CA VAL A 390 34.71 22.31 11.35
C VAL A 390 34.57 22.50 9.84
N ASN A 391 35.24 21.64 9.07
CA ASN A 391 34.78 21.16 7.76
C ASN A 391 35.50 19.85 7.44
N THR A 392 34.89 18.73 7.82
CA THR A 392 35.41 17.38 7.51
C THR A 392 35.19 17.04 6.04
N ASN A 393 36.08 17.52 5.18
CA ASN A 393 36.21 17.03 3.82
C ASN A 393 36.94 15.68 3.84
N ILE A 394 36.20 14.57 3.92
CA ILE A 394 36.75 13.23 3.76
C ILE A 394 37.03 13.01 2.27
N ASN A 395 38.25 13.29 1.83
CA ASN A 395 38.67 13.11 0.44
C ASN A 395 39.28 11.71 0.25
N ILE A 396 38.48 10.75 -0.21
CA ILE A 396 38.95 9.38 -0.47
C ILE A 396 39.49 9.29 -1.90
N ASN A 397 40.78 9.59 -2.09
CA ASN A 397 41.43 9.45 -3.39
C ASN A 397 42.02 8.03 -3.53
N ASN A 398 41.28 7.11 -4.14
CA ASN A 398 41.71 5.72 -4.32
C ASN A 398 42.50 5.55 -5.63
N ASN A 399 43.74 6.06 -5.64
CA ASN A 399 44.61 6.02 -6.81
C ASN A 399 45.40 4.71 -6.83
N ASN A 400 44.77 3.59 -7.19
CA ASN A 400 45.48 2.35 -7.49
C ASN A 400 44.75 1.55 -8.58
N ASN A 401 45.21 1.73 -9.82
CA ASN A 401 44.90 0.90 -10.97
C ASN A 401 45.37 -0.53 -10.72
N ASN A 402 44.46 -1.42 -10.31
CA ASN A 402 44.57 -2.84 -10.61
C ASN A 402 43.19 -3.50 -10.62
N ASN A 403 42.86 -4.13 -11.74
CA ASN A 403 41.58 -4.73 -12.12
C ASN A 403 41.06 -5.78 -11.12
N ASN A 404 40.34 -5.35 -10.08
CA ASN A 404 39.35 -6.17 -9.39
C ASN A 404 38.14 -5.29 -9.06
N ASN A 405 36.96 -5.71 -9.53
CA ASN A 405 35.67 -5.01 -9.46
C ASN A 405 35.09 -4.93 -8.02
N ASN A 406 35.88 -4.55 -7.03
CA ASN A 406 35.39 -4.28 -5.68
C ASN A 406 34.87 -2.83 -5.63
N LYS A 407 33.61 -2.62 -6.03
CA LYS A 407 32.90 -1.37 -5.73
C LYS A 407 32.77 -1.24 -4.22
N ILE A 408 33.32 -0.18 -3.65
CA ILE A 408 33.08 0.18 -2.24
C ILE A 408 31.89 1.13 -2.27
N ILE A 409 30.74 0.69 -1.76
CA ILE A 409 29.58 1.55 -1.51
C ILE A 409 29.74 2.07 -0.09
N ILE A 410 29.82 3.39 0.08
CA ILE A 410 29.89 4.03 1.41
C ILE A 410 28.64 4.88 1.59
N MET A 411 27.87 4.56 2.63
CA MET A 411 26.79 5.42 3.11
C MET A 411 27.29 6.15 4.36
N ILE A 412 27.34 7.48 4.28
CA ILE A 412 27.73 8.34 5.41
C ILE A 412 26.46 9.01 5.94
N ILE A 413 26.14 8.76 7.20
CA ILE A 413 25.10 9.50 7.94
C ILE A 413 25.80 10.52 8.81
N ILE A 414 25.62 11.81 8.50
CA ILE A 414 26.17 12.92 9.27
C ILE A 414 25.03 13.54 10.10
N MET A 415 25.23 13.63 11.42
CA MET A 415 24.35 14.37 12.30
C MET A 415 24.99 15.67 12.77
N ALA A 416 24.33 16.79 12.45
CA ALA A 416 24.59 18.10 13.04
C ALA A 416 23.33 18.58 13.77
N PRO A 417 23.43 19.48 14.77
CA PRO A 417 22.35 19.80 15.71
C PRO A 417 21.02 20.28 15.10
N LYS A 418 20.94 20.55 13.78
CA LYS A 418 19.72 21.04 13.10
C LYS A 418 19.56 20.57 11.64
N LEU A 419 20.33 19.58 11.15
CA LEU A 419 20.18 19.08 9.78
C LEU A 419 20.47 17.59 9.66
N PHE A 420 19.61 16.90 8.92
CA PHE A 420 19.81 15.53 8.43
C PHE A 420 20.31 15.61 6.99
N HIS A 421 21.43 14.96 6.66
CA HIS A 421 21.89 14.80 5.28
C HIS A 421 22.29 13.34 5.02
N PHE A 422 21.84 12.81 3.89
CA PHE A 422 22.28 11.54 3.34
C PHE A 422 23.28 11.82 2.22
N ILE A 423 24.48 11.23 2.32
CA ILE A 423 25.46 11.25 1.23
C ILE A 423 25.79 9.80 0.87
N CYS A 424 25.45 9.42 -0.36
CA CYS A 424 25.85 8.16 -0.98
C CYS A 424 26.94 8.43 -2.01
N HIS A 425 28.07 7.72 -1.90
CA HIS A 425 29.18 7.76 -2.86
C HIS A 425 29.47 6.39 -3.46
#